data_AF-U1N6K7-F1
#
_entry.id   AF-U1N6K7-F1
#
_cell.length_a   1.000
_cell.length_b   1.000
_cell.length_c   1.000
_cell.angle_alpha   90.00
_cell.angle_beta   90.00
_cell.angle_gamma   90.00
#
_symmetry.space_group_name_H-M   'P 1'
#
loop_
_entity.id
_entity.type
_entity.pdbx_description
1 polymer ?
#
loop_
_entity_poly.entity_id
_entity_poly.type
_entity_poly.pdbx_seq_one_letter_code
_entity_poly.pdbx_strand_id
1 'polypeptide(L)' 'DIRWFTTGDFSVHYVEEHEDVERWECRWDRDRHPNTHNTRLRFHKPPTATEITDLELPLLDIYFTVFTAVEQRIETL' A
#
# COMPACT_ATOMS: atom_id res chain seq x y z
N ASP A 1 -2.58 -6.97 -7.87
CA ASP A 1 -3.41 -7.81 -6.99
C ASP A 1 -4.05 -6.94 -5.95
N ILE A 2 -5.35 -7.15 -5.68
CA ILE A 2 -6.03 -6.43 -4.60
C ILE A 2 -6.90 -7.41 -3.83
N ARG A 3 -6.72 -7.44 -2.50
CA ARG A 3 -7.40 -8.36 -1.58
C ARG A 3 -8.09 -7.57 -0.48
N TRP A 4 -9.33 -7.95 -0.19
CA TRP A 4 -10.08 -7.48 0.97
C TRP A 4 -10.44 -8.66 1.87
N PHE A 5 -10.37 -8.42 3.17
CA PHE A 5 -10.73 -9.38 4.21
C PHE A 5 -11.95 -8.88 4.98
N THR A 6 -12.82 -9.79 5.40
CA THR A 6 -14.01 -9.46 6.21
C THR A 6 -13.66 -8.91 7.59
N THR A 7 -12.42 -9.07 8.03
CA THR A 7 -11.85 -8.48 9.25
C THR A 7 -11.61 -6.96 9.15
N GLY A 8 -11.72 -6.42 7.93
CA GLY A 8 -11.43 -5.04 7.56
C GLY A 8 -10.00 -4.84 7.03
N ASP A 9 -9.18 -5.89 7.00
CA ASP A 9 -7.83 -5.85 6.44
C ASP A 9 -7.88 -5.81 4.91
N PHE A 10 -6.83 -5.28 4.30
CA PHE A 10 -6.68 -5.31 2.85
C PHE A 10 -5.21 -5.35 2.46
N SER A 11 -4.96 -5.81 1.22
CA SER A 11 -3.65 -5.78 0.59
C SER A 11 -3.80 -5.26 -0.83
N VAL A 12 -3.07 -4.22 -1.19
CA VAL A 12 -2.96 -3.69 -2.55
C VAL A 12 -1.51 -3.89 -2.99
N HIS A 13 -1.30 -4.62 -4.07
CA HIS A 13 0.02 -4.88 -4.63
C HIS A 13 -0.01 -4.61 -6.13
N TYR A 14 0.88 -3.77 -6.62
CA TYR A 14 1.04 -3.51 -8.04
C TYR A 14 2.51 -3.61 -8.45
N VAL A 15 2.71 -4.02 -9.70
CA VAL A 15 4.00 -4.15 -10.34
C VAL A 15 3.94 -3.36 -11.63
N GLU A 16 4.93 -2.51 -11.86
CA GLU A 16 5.11 -1.78 -13.10
C GLU A 16 6.36 -2.33 -13.80
N GLU A 17 6.23 -2.60 -15.09
CA GLU A 17 7.35 -2.96 -15.96
C GLU A 17 7.63 -1.75 -16.87
N HIS A 18 8.76 -1.10 -16.66
CA HIS A 18 9.20 0.06 -17.44
C HIS A 18 10.35 -0.35 -18.35
N GLU A 19 10.41 0.18 -19.58
CA GLU A 19 11.51 -0.13 -20.52
C GLU A 19 12.89 0.28 -19.97
N ASP A 20 12.93 1.33 -19.14
CA ASP A 20 14.16 1.95 -18.62
C ASP A 20 14.49 1.66 -17.15
N VAL A 21 13.57 1.04 -16.39
CA VAL A 21 13.74 0.83 -14.94
C VAL A 21 13.51 -0.64 -14.61
N GLU A 22 14.39 -1.19 -13.77
CA GLU A 22 14.21 -2.51 -13.16
C GLU A 22 12.82 -2.58 -12.48
N ARG A 23 12.12 -3.71 -12.66
CA ARG A 23 10.75 -3.98 -12.20
C ARG A 23 10.38 -3.19 -10.93
N TRP A 24 9.34 -2.37 -11.02
CA TRP A 24 8.88 -1.53 -9.93
C TRP A 24 7.76 -2.22 -9.17
N GLU A 25 8.05 -2.68 -7.96
CA GLU A 25 7.13 -3.41 -7.10
C GLU A 25 6.74 -2.56 -5.88
N CYS A 26 5.43 -2.41 -5.66
CA CYS A 26 4.90 -1.58 -4.60
C CYS A 26 3.69 -2.23 -3.93
N ARG A 27 3.68 -2.24 -2.59
CA ARG A 27 2.66 -2.95 -1.82
C ARG A 27 2.19 -2.15 -0.60
N TRP A 28 0.90 -2.26 -0.32
CA TRP A 28 0.20 -1.62 0.78
C TRP A 28 -0.58 -2.69 1.53
N ASP A 29 -0.26 -2.91 2.80
CA ASP A 29 -0.98 -3.85 3.64
C ASP A 29 -1.58 -3.12 4.84
N ARG A 30 -2.88 -3.31 5.05
CA ARG A 30 -3.52 -2.92 6.30
C ARG A 30 -3.55 -4.14 7.21
N ASP A 31 -2.75 -4.09 8.27
CA ASP A 31 -2.73 -5.12 9.32
C ASP A 31 -3.48 -4.61 10.55
N ARG A 32 -4.68 -5.13 10.81
CA ARG A 32 -5.34 -4.95 12.10
C ARG A 32 -4.71 -5.90 13.11
N HIS A 33 -3.90 -5.36 14.03
CA HIS A 33 -3.41 -6.16 15.14
C HIS A 33 -4.53 -6.38 16.18
N PRO A 34 -4.69 -7.59 16.75
CA PRO A 34 -5.74 -7.88 17.74
C PRO A 34 -5.55 -7.08 19.04
N ASN A 35 -4.32 -6.66 19.31
CA ASN A 35 -3.92 -6.03 20.55
C ASN A 35 -3.65 -4.55 20.25
N THR A 36 -4.43 -3.66 20.87
CA THR A 36 -4.35 -2.19 20.83
C THR A 36 -4.75 -1.50 19.51
N HIS A 37 -5.42 -0.37 19.68
CA HIS A 37 -6.17 0.46 18.74
C HIS A 37 -5.41 1.03 17.51
N ASN A 38 -4.32 0.42 17.06
CA ASN A 38 -3.53 0.94 15.94
C ASN A 38 -4.01 0.39 14.60
N THR A 39 -4.73 1.22 13.86
CA THR A 39 -4.96 1.05 12.42
C THR A 39 -3.68 1.41 11.65
N ARG A 40 -2.78 0.44 11.55
CA ARG A 40 -1.48 0.61 10.88
C ARG A 40 -1.58 0.22 9.40
N LEU A 41 -1.21 1.15 8.53
CA LEU A 41 -0.98 0.93 7.10
C LEU A 41 0.50 0.69 6.88
N ARG A 42 0.87 -0.50 6.42
CA ARG A 42 2.23 -0.87 6.05
C ARG A 42 2.44 -0.58 4.57
N PHE A 43 3.31 0.36 4.27
CA PHE A 43 3.73 0.71 2.93
C PHE A 43 5.09 0.09 2.62
N HIS A 44 5.13 -0.80 1.65
CA HIS A 44 6.32 -1.39 1.07
C HIS A 44 6.77 -0.52 -0.11
N LYS A 45 7.84 0.23 0.10
CA LYS A 45 8.32 1.20 -0.87
C LYS A 45 8.90 0.51 -2.10
N PRO A 46 8.63 1.05 -3.28
CA PRO A 46 9.32 0.66 -4.50
C PRO A 46 10.81 1.06 -4.47
N PRO A 47 11.65 0.47 -5.34
CA PRO A 47 11.32 -0.42 -6.47
C PRO A 47 11.18 -1.90 -6.12
N THR A 48 11.65 -2.36 -4.96
CA THR A 48 11.70 -3.81 -4.62
C THR A 48 10.68 -4.25 -3.56
N ALA A 49 9.79 -3.37 -3.12
CA ALA A 49 8.86 -3.61 -1.99
C ALA A 49 9.55 -4.10 -0.70
N THR A 50 10.86 -3.89 -0.56
CA THR A 50 11.66 -4.40 0.56
C THR A 50 11.71 -3.41 1.72
N GLU A 51 11.76 -2.11 1.43
CA GLU A 51 11.74 -1.07 2.46
C GLU A 51 10.30 -0.89 2.95
N ILE A 52 10.11 -0.86 4.28
CA ILE A 52 8.79 -0.82 4.89
C ILE A 52 8.65 0.48 5.69
N THR A 53 7.53 1.16 5.54
CA THR A 53 7.12 2.30 6.38
C THR A 53 5.73 2.05 6.91
N ASP A 54 5.57 2.21 8.20
CA ASP A 54 4.26 2.11 8.85
C ASP A 54 3.66 3.51 9.02
N LEU A 55 2.41 3.66 8.61
CA LEU A 55 1.62 4.87 8.78
C LEU A 55 0.46 4.57 9.72
N GLU A 56 0.26 5.41 10.72
CA GLU A 56 -0.90 5.36 11.60
C GLU A 56 -1.91 6.39 11.10
N LEU A 57 -2.98 5.90 10.47
CA LEU A 57 -4.01 6.73 9.86
C LEU A 57 -5.40 6.25 10.26
N PRO A 58 -6.38 7.16 10.39
CA PRO A 58 -7.78 6.80 10.48
C PRO A 58 -8.24 5.94 9.29
N LEU A 59 -9.25 5.08 9.52
CA LEU A 59 -9.70 4.09 8.52
C LEU A 59 -10.02 4.68 7.14
N LEU A 60 -10.68 5.84 7.12
CA LEU A 60 -11.08 6.47 5.86
C LEU A 60 -9.86 7.05 5.12
N ASP A 61 -8.92 7.63 5.87
CA ASP A 61 -7.70 8.24 5.34
C ASP A 61 -6.76 7.20 4.74
N ILE A 62 -6.78 5.96 5.23
CA ILE A 62 -6.02 4.85 4.66
C ILE A 62 -6.43 4.61 3.19
N TYR A 63 -7.73 4.53 2.90
CA TYR A 63 -8.20 4.28 1.53
C TYR A 63 -7.83 5.45 0.61
N PHE A 64 -8.08 6.68 1.06
CA PHE A 64 -7.71 7.86 0.29
C PHE A 64 -6.20 7.92 0.03
N THR A 65 -5.37 7.63 1.03
CA THR A 65 -3.91 7.65 0.87
C THR A 65 -3.44 6.65 -0.18
N VAL A 66 -3.93 5.41 -0.13
CA VAL A 66 -3.54 4.38 -1.10
C VAL A 66 -4.01 4.74 -2.51
N PHE A 67 -5.27 5.14 -2.67
CA PHE A 67 -5.80 5.47 -3.99
C PHE A 67 -5.16 6.73 -4.58
N THR A 68 -4.98 7.80 -3.80
CA THR A 68 -4.30 9.01 -4.25
C THR A 68 -2.85 8.73 -4.61
N ALA A 69 -2.13 7.90 -3.85
CA ALA A 69 -0.74 7.56 -4.18
C ALA A 69 -0.66 6.77 -5.51
N VAL A 70 -1.59 5.85 -5.76
CA VAL A 70 -1.65 5.10 -7.02
C VAL A 70 -2.06 6.00 -8.18
N GLU A 71 -3.04 6.89 -7.99
CA GLU A 71 -3.49 7.85 -8.98
C GLU A 71 -2.36 8.80 -9.40
N GLN A 72 -1.70 9.44 -8.42
CA GLN A 72 -0.54 10.30 -8.69
C GLN A 72 0.57 9.56 -9.42
N ARG A 73 0.78 8.28 -9.07
CA ARG A 73 1.77 7.46 -9.78
C ARG A 73 1.38 7.30 -11.24
N ILE A 74 0.15 6.86 -11.53
CA ILE A 74 -0.34 6.69 -12.91
C ILE A 74 -0.26 7.99 -13.72
N GLU A 75 -0.56 9.14 -13.12
CA GLU A 75 -0.46 10.44 -13.81
C GLU A 75 0.97 10.89 -14.10
N THR A 76 1.95 10.34 -13.38
CA THR A 76 3.38 10.68 -13.53
C THR A 76 4.18 9.66 -14.33
N LEU A 77 3.55 8.56 -14.76
CA LEU A 77 4.09 7.58 -15.69
C LEU A 77 3.90 8.06 -17.13
#